data_AF-A0A535QTN1-F1
#
_entry.id   AF-A0A535QTN1-F1
#
_cell.length_a   1.000
_cell.length_b   1.000
_cell.length_c   1.000
_cell.angle_alpha   90.00
_cell.angle_beta   90.00
_cell.angle_gamma   90.00
#
_symmetry.space_group_name_H-M   'P 1'
#
loop_
_entity.id
_entity.type
_entity.pdbx_description
1 polymer ?
#
loop_
_entity_poly.entity_id
_entity_poly.type
_entity_poly.pdbx_seq_one_letter_code
_entity_poly.pdbx_strand_id
1 'polypeptide(L)'
;MMITININGQTREGVDESWIAQRLEGLRRDDQSICVNVLVKAPGVDLRLTAGACPQGGSGGRPPNSQEQQVFKMWNECGLGSPAAVAPGKLIECLKRLGRSL
;
A
#
# COMPACT_ATOMS: atom_id res chain seq x y z
N MET A 1 -10.16 4.43 11.98
CA MET A 1 -9.50 4.07 10.72
C MET A 1 -8.65 2.84 10.95
N MET A 2 -8.64 1.89 10.02
CA MET A 2 -7.82 0.69 10.05
C MET A 2 -7.06 0.58 8.72
N ILE A 3 -5.74 0.40 8.80
CA ILE A 3 -4.88 0.14 7.65
C ILE A 3 -4.30 -1.26 7.83
N THR A 4 -4.45 -2.10 6.82
CA THR A 4 -3.86 -3.45 6.79
C THR A 4 -2.93 -3.57 5.61
N ILE A 5 -1.69 -3.97 5.86
CA ILE A 5 -0.63 -4.03 4.85
C ILE A 5 -0.32 -5.50 4.60
N ASN A 6 -0.34 -5.91 3.33
CA ASN A 6 0.09 -7.23 2.89
C ASN A 6 1.30 -7.08 1.96
N ILE A 7 2.41 -7.74 2.28
CA ILE A 7 3.63 -7.75 1.48
C ILE A 7 3.98 -9.20 1.13
N ASN A 8 3.85 -9.56 -0.15
CA ASN A 8 4.06 -10.92 -0.66
C ASN A 8 3.39 -12.01 0.23
N GLY A 9 2.11 -11.82 0.56
CA GLY A 9 1.33 -12.78 1.35
C GLY A 9 1.44 -12.63 2.88
N GLN A 10 2.39 -11.84 3.39
CA GLN A 10 2.47 -11.56 4.83
C GLN A 10 1.66 -10.32 5.17
N THR A 11 0.68 -10.48 6.06
CA THR A 11 -0.23 -9.41 6.46
C THR A 11 0.13 -8.86 7.84
N ARG A 12 0.06 -7.55 7.99
CA ARG A 12 0.17 -6.85 9.27
C ARG A 12 -0.86 -5.73 9.37
N GLU A 13 -1.49 -5.63 10.53
CA GLU A 13 -2.35 -4.49 10.86
C GLU A 13 -1.51 -3.31 11.35
N GLY A 14 -1.88 -2.11 10.92
CA GLY A 14 -1.17 -0.88 11.26
C GLY A 14 0.09 -0.64 10.43
N VAL A 15 0.65 0.55 10.61
CA VAL A 15 1.88 0.98 9.93
C VAL A 15 3.07 0.71 10.85
N ASP A 16 3.56 -0.53 10.85
CA ASP A 16 4.80 -0.89 11.55
C ASP A 16 6.01 -0.66 10.63
N GLU A 17 6.70 0.45 10.87
CA GLU A 17 7.84 0.90 10.06
C GLU A 17 8.98 -0.11 10.03
N SER A 18 9.31 -0.69 11.19
CA SER A 18 10.40 -1.66 11.34
C SER A 18 10.08 -2.94 10.56
N TRP A 19 8.85 -3.42 10.66
CA TRP A 19 8.40 -4.61 9.93
C TRP A 19 8.36 -4.38 8.42
N ILE A 20 7.85 -3.23 7.96
CA ILE A 20 7.84 -2.87 6.54
C ILE A 20 9.28 -2.86 6.00
N ALA A 21 10.19 -2.19 6.71
CA ALA A 21 11.59 -2.10 6.31
C ALA A 21 12.26 -3.47 6.26
N GLN A 22 12.13 -4.27 7.32
CA GLN A 22 12.68 -5.63 7.36
C GLN A 22 12.13 -6.52 6.25
N ARG A 23 10.82 -6.47 5.99
CA ARG A 23 10.20 -7.31 4.98
C ARG A 23 10.66 -6.95 3.57
N LEU A 24 10.67 -5.66 3.24
CA LEU A 24 11.12 -5.19 1.92
C LEU A 24 12.60 -5.42 1.68
N GLU A 25 13.44 -5.24 2.71
CA GLU A 25 14.88 -5.50 2.63
C GLU A 25 15.17 -7.00 2.44
N GLY A 26 14.46 -7.87 3.17
CA GLY A 26 14.58 -9.32 2.97
C GLY A 26 14.25 -9.72 1.54
N LEU A 27 13.10 -9.25 1.02
CA LEU A 27 12.70 -9.52 -0.37
C LEU A 27 13.71 -9.00 -1.40
N ARG A 28 14.32 -7.83 -1.16
CA ARG A 28 15.39 -7.30 -2.02
C ARG A 28 16.63 -8.19 -2.02
N ARG A 29 17.07 -8.67 -0.85
CA ARG A 29 18.24 -9.54 -0.73
C ARG A 29 18.04 -10.90 -1.40
N ASP A 30 16.80 -11.37 -1.42
CA ASP A 30 16.41 -12.62 -2.07
C ASP A 30 16.07 -12.44 -3.57
N ASP A 31 16.33 -11.26 -4.16
CA ASP A 31 15.99 -10.88 -5.54
C ASP A 31 14.50 -11.14 -5.90
N GLN A 32 13.62 -11.06 -4.90
CA GLN A 32 12.19 -11.30 -5.07
C GLN A 32 11.46 -10.03 -5.50
N SER A 33 10.53 -10.20 -6.44
CA SER A 33 9.59 -9.16 -6.82
C SER A 33 8.71 -8.75 -5.64
N ILE A 34 8.65 -7.44 -5.36
CA ILE A 34 7.88 -6.89 -4.24
C ILE A 34 6.47 -6.56 -4.71
N CYS A 35 5.46 -7.17 -4.09
CA CYS A 35 4.05 -6.81 -4.21
C CYS A 35 3.51 -6.35 -2.85
N VAL A 36 2.96 -5.15 -2.80
CA VAL A 36 2.33 -4.57 -1.61
C VAL A 36 0.86 -4.32 -1.91
N ASN A 37 -0.02 -4.87 -1.08
CA ASN A 37 -1.44 -4.53 -1.04
C ASN A 37 -1.74 -3.83 0.28
N VAL A 38 -2.40 -2.68 0.22
CA VAL A 38 -2.82 -1.91 1.39
C VAL A 38 -4.34 -1.83 1.38
N LEU A 39 -4.96 -2.37 2.41
CA LEU A 39 -6.39 -2.26 2.64
C LEU A 39 -6.63 -1.11 3.62
N VAL A 40 -7.43 -0.13 3.20
CA VAL A 40 -7.78 1.05 3.97
C VAL A 40 -9.27 0.98 4.29
N LYS A 41 -9.61 0.95 5.57
CA LYS A 41 -10.98 0.97 6.07
C LYS A 41 -11.20 2.17 6.99
N ALA A 42 -12.10 3.06 6.60
CA ALA A 42 -12.55 4.21 7.38
C ALA A 42 -14.03 4.51 7.07
N PRO A 43 -14.72 5.35 7.86
CA PRO A 43 -16.09 5.78 7.51
C PRO A 43 -16.11 6.39 6.11
N GLY A 44 -16.81 5.76 5.16
CA GLY A 44 -16.88 6.22 3.76
C GLY A 44 -15.74 5.74 2.85
N VAL A 45 -14.77 4.98 3.36
CA VAL A 45 -13.63 4.45 2.57
C VAL A 45 -13.47 2.96 2.82
N ASP A 46 -13.62 2.16 1.77
CA ASP A 46 -13.22 0.75 1.75
C ASP A 46 -12.44 0.48 0.45
N LEU A 47 -11.12 0.62 0.54
CA LEU A 47 -10.26 0.68 -0.62
C LEU A 47 -9.07 -0.25 -0.49
N ARG A 48 -8.77 -0.96 -1.58
CA ARG A 48 -7.50 -1.68 -1.75
C ARG A 48 -6.60 -0.88 -2.69
N LEU A 49 -5.42 -0.54 -2.19
CA LEU A 49 -4.34 0.10 -2.93
C LEU A 49 -3.25 -0.93 -3.19
N THR A 50 -2.59 -0.84 -4.35
CA THR A 50 -1.53 -1.77 -4.73
C THR A 50 -0.27 -1.02 -5.13
N ALA A 51 0.89 -1.63 -4.86
CA ALA A 51 2.20 -1.11 -5.23
C ALA A 51 3.14 -2.25 -5.60
N GLY A 52 4.04 -1.97 -6.55
CA GLY A 52 5.05 -2.92 -7.01
C GLY A 52 4.58 -3.94 -8.04
N ALA A 53 5.21 -5.12 -8.05
CA ALA A 53 5.00 -6.22 -8.98
C ALA A 53 3.81 -7.11 -8.56
N CYS A 54 2.69 -6.49 -8.18
CA CYS A 54 1.50 -7.27 -7.88
C CYS A 54 0.92 -7.87 -9.15
N PRO A 55 0.52 -9.16 -9.15
CA PRO A 55 -0.24 -9.71 -10.26
C PRO A 55 -1.47 -8.82 -10.49
N GLN A 56 -1.78 -8.52 -11.75
CA GLN A 56 -2.96 -7.72 -12.12
C GLN A 56 -4.23 -8.47 -11.68
N GLY A 57 -4.67 -8.22 -10.45
CA GLY A 57 -5.75 -8.96 -9.83
C GLY A 57 -6.49 -8.09 -8.85
N GLY A 58 -7.56 -7.46 -9.33
CA GLY A 58 -8.59 -6.85 -8.50
C GLY A 58 -8.80 -5.36 -8.71
N SER A 59 -9.28 -4.98 -9.89
CA SER A 59 -10.17 -3.81 -10.01
C SER A 59 -11.46 -4.17 -9.27
N GLY A 60 -11.70 -3.55 -8.12
CA GLY A 60 -12.97 -3.69 -7.41
C GLY A 60 -14.12 -3.36 -8.37
N GLY A 61 -15.14 -4.21 -8.42
CA GLY A 61 -16.22 -4.11 -9.41
C GLY A 61 -17.10 -2.85 -9.30
N ARG A 62 -16.82 -1.96 -8.34
CA ARG A 62 -17.48 -0.66 -8.19
C ARG A 62 -16.50 0.48 -8.44
N PRO A 63 -16.95 1.57 -9.07
CA PRO A 63 -16.15 2.79 -9.14
C PRO A 63 -15.93 3.35 -7.72
N PRO A 64 -14.76 3.93 -7.44
CA PRO A 64 -14.48 4.56 -6.15
C PRO A 64 -15.36 5.81 -5.95
N ASN A 65 -15.84 6.01 -4.71
CA ASN A 65 -16.55 7.22 -4.32
C ASN A 65 -15.61 8.43 -4.19
N SER A 66 -16.14 9.62 -3.93
CA SER A 66 -15.33 10.86 -3.87
C SER A 66 -14.20 10.83 -2.82
N GLN A 67 -14.39 10.18 -1.67
CA GLN A 67 -13.35 10.04 -0.65
C GLN A 67 -12.29 9.00 -1.09
N GLU A 68 -12.74 7.86 -1.61
CA GLU A 68 -11.86 6.82 -2.17
C GLU A 68 -11.01 7.35 -3.35
N GLN A 69 -11.57 8.25 -4.17
CA GLN A 69 -10.83 8.93 -5.25
C GLN A 69 -9.72 9.84 -4.73
N GLN A 70 -9.95 10.57 -3.63
CA GLN A 70 -8.90 11.38 -3.00
C GLN A 70 -7.76 10.51 -2.46
N VAL A 71 -8.11 9.38 -1.83
CA VAL A 71 -7.15 8.38 -1.35
C VAL A 71 -6.35 7.80 -2.51
N PHE A 72 -7.00 7.42 -3.62
CA PHE A 72 -6.33 6.95 -4.83
C PHE A 72 -5.39 7.99 -5.43
N LYS A 73 -5.83 9.24 -5.54
CA LYS A 73 -5.00 10.33 -6.06
C LYS A 73 -3.74 10.49 -5.22
N MET A 74 -3.89 10.52 -3.90
CA MET A 74 -2.76 10.66 -2.99
C MET A 74 -1.80 9.46 -3.05
N TRP A 75 -2.34 8.25 -3.18
CA TRP A 75 -1.53 7.03 -3.39
C TRP A 75 -0.73 7.08 -4.69
N ASN A 76 -1.35 7.53 -5.79
CA ASN A 76 -0.67 7.70 -7.07
C ASN A 76 0.44 8.76 -6.99
N GLU A 77 0.23 9.85 -6.26
CA GLU A 77 1.25 10.87 -6.02
C GLU A 77 2.49 10.34 -5.28
N CYS A 78 2.36 9.26 -4.49
CA CYS A 78 3.49 8.63 -3.82
C CYS A 78 4.46 7.90 -4.79
N GLY A 79 4.04 7.67 -6.04
CA GLY A 79 4.90 7.06 -7.07
C GLY A 79 5.28 5.61 -6.78
N LEU A 80 4.41 4.84 -6.11
CA LEU A 80 4.65 3.44 -5.71
C LEU A 80 4.18 2.40 -6.75
N GLY A 81 3.74 2.85 -7.92
CA GLY A 81 3.13 1.99 -8.95
C GLY A 81 4.09 1.05 -9.68
N SER A 82 5.40 1.13 -9.45
CA SER A 82 6.40 0.27 -10.10
C SER A 82 7.20 -0.55 -9.08
N PRO A 83 7.58 -1.80 -9.39
CA PRO A 83 8.35 -2.68 -8.49
C PRO A 83 9.64 -2.04 -7.99
N ALA A 84 10.38 -1.39 -8.90
CA ALA A 84 11.63 -0.68 -8.59
C ALA A 84 11.43 0.53 -7.67
N ALA A 85 10.21 1.11 -7.63
CA ALA A 85 9.91 2.31 -6.86
C ALA A 85 9.50 2.02 -5.40
N VAL A 86 9.25 0.76 -5.05
CA VAL A 86 8.86 0.37 -3.67
C VAL A 86 10.09 0.36 -2.76
N ALA A 87 10.47 1.54 -2.28
CA ALA A 87 11.45 1.71 -1.22
C ALA A 87 10.76 1.78 0.15
N PRO A 88 11.37 1.24 1.23
CA PRO A 88 10.77 1.28 2.57
C PRO A 88 10.35 2.69 3.00
N GLY A 89 11.25 3.66 2.86
CA GLY A 89 10.98 5.04 3.25
C GLY A 89 9.79 5.65 2.50
N LYS A 90 9.71 5.46 1.18
CA LYS A 90 8.60 5.97 0.36
C LYS A 90 7.27 5.34 0.75
N LEU A 91 7.23 4.02 0.96
CA LEU A 91 6.01 3.33 1.38
C LEU A 91 5.55 3.82 2.76
N ILE A 92 6.47 3.91 3.72
CA ILE A 92 6.18 4.38 5.08
C ILE A 92 5.65 5.83 5.06
N GLU A 93 6.31 6.72 4.32
CA GLU A 93 5.87 8.12 4.18
C GLU A 93 4.46 8.20 3.60
N CYS A 94 4.18 7.42 2.55
CA CYS A 94 2.86 7.39 1.92
C CYS A 94 1.77 6.90 2.89
N LEU A 95 2.06 5.82 3.64
CA LEU A 95 1.14 5.27 4.64
C LEU A 95 0.88 6.25 5.80
N LYS A 96 1.90 6.97 6.25
CA LYS A 96 1.76 8.04 7.24
C LYS A 96 0.90 9.19 6.71
N ARG A 97 1.09 9.58 5.46
CA ARG A 97 0.29 10.61 4.80
C ARG A 97 -1.18 10.16 4.74
N LEU A 98 -1.44 8.89 4.39
CA LEU A 98 -2.80 8.32 4.38
C LEU A 98 -3.47 8.37 5.75
N GLY A 99 -2.74 8.00 6.80
CA GLY A 99 -3.29 8.02 8.16
C GLY A 99 -3.55 9.42 8.73
N ARG A 100 -3.07 10.48 8.09
CA ARG A 100 -3.34 11.88 8.47
C ARG A 100 -4.49 12.51 7.68
N SER A 101 -4.81 11.97 6.52
CA SER A 101 -5.81 12.51 5.59
C SER A 101 -7.22 11.91 5.76
N LEU A 102 -7.37 10.92 6.65
CA LEU A 102 -8.59 10.15 6.93
C LEU A 102 -8.88 10.13 8.43
#